data_AF-A0A2P5MUQ9-F1
#
_entry.id   AF-A0A2P5MUQ9-F1
#
_cell.length_a   1.000
_cell.length_b   1.000
_cell.length_c   1.000
_cell.angle_alpha   90.00
_cell.angle_beta   90.00
_cell.angle_gamma   90.00
#
_symmetry.space_group_name_H-M   'P 1'
#
loop_
_entity.id
_entity.type
_entity.pdbx_description
1 polymer ?
#
loop_
_entity_poly.entity_id
_entity_poly.type
_entity_poly.pdbx_seq_one_letter_code
_entity_poly.pdbx_strand_id
1 'polypeptide(L)'
;MSTVFLAGHGSWDIKSNGFTTVPRGICVTFYTESMKNMFTSDMFEIIAGTYNGEVKQIYEPGSQIPNYTMYPDTLNEPKCRQLIKARNDKNCGLLMVIGGQTSTLQKLMSILAPGTNVVWCACRYTELKDVGGKSIGVNGAQGTWGNRDAQGKMNNSGDYYFNPGAANRQLHQDGVSLNSTIEYAMASRRKAMGYDN
;
A
#
# COMPACT_ATOMS: atom_id res chain seq x y z
N MET A 1 0.79 -7.66 -19.24
CA MET A 1 -0.01 -7.10 -18.13
C MET A 1 0.97 -6.62 -17.08
N SER A 2 0.92 -5.35 -16.67
CA SER A 2 1.78 -4.81 -15.60
C SER A 2 1.19 -5.16 -14.23
N THR A 3 2.02 -5.27 -13.21
CA THR A 3 1.59 -5.52 -11.83
C THR A 3 1.92 -4.32 -10.97
N VAL A 4 0.94 -3.81 -10.21
CA VAL A 4 1.17 -2.74 -9.23
C VAL A 4 0.78 -3.24 -7.85
N PHE A 5 1.74 -3.25 -6.94
CA PHE A 5 1.52 -3.60 -5.54
C PHE A 5 1.06 -2.36 -4.77
N LEU A 6 -0.11 -2.45 -4.16
CA LEU A 6 -0.64 -1.46 -3.22
C LEU A 6 -0.25 -1.89 -1.80
N ALA A 7 0.83 -1.32 -1.28
CA ALA A 7 1.39 -1.72 0.02
C ALA A 7 1.10 -0.68 1.11
N GLY A 8 0.83 -1.13 2.32
CA GLY A 8 0.67 -0.28 3.50
C GLY A 8 -0.42 -0.75 4.45
N HIS A 9 -1.22 0.19 4.94
CA HIS A 9 -2.31 -0.05 5.87
C HIS A 9 -3.67 0.13 5.17
N GLY A 10 -4.55 -0.85 5.33
CA GLY A 10 -5.86 -0.91 4.70
C GLY A 10 -7.00 -0.88 5.71
N SER A 11 -8.06 -0.15 5.39
CA SER A 11 -9.35 -0.30 6.07
C SER A 11 -10.49 -0.25 5.06
N TRP A 12 -11.64 -0.79 5.45
CA TRP A 12 -12.89 -0.53 4.74
C TRP A 12 -13.99 -0.34 5.75
N ASP A 13 -14.69 0.78 5.58
CA ASP A 13 -15.93 1.07 6.25
C ASP A 13 -17.02 1.25 5.18
N ILE A 14 -18.01 0.37 5.24
CA ILE A 14 -19.13 0.34 4.31
C ILE A 14 -19.94 1.65 4.34
N LYS A 15 -19.99 2.33 5.48
CA LYS A 15 -20.78 3.57 5.64
C LYS A 15 -20.10 4.77 4.97
N SER A 16 -18.78 4.86 5.05
CA SER A 16 -18.04 6.00 4.51
C SER A 16 -17.61 5.81 3.06
N ASN A 17 -17.24 4.60 2.64
CA ASN A 17 -16.63 4.40 1.32
C ASN A 17 -17.43 3.50 0.38
N GLY A 18 -18.36 2.69 0.89
CA GLY A 18 -19.21 1.81 0.06
C GLY A 18 -18.42 0.90 -0.87
N PHE A 19 -18.88 0.79 -2.11
CA PHE A 19 -18.27 -0.02 -3.16
C PHE A 19 -17.83 0.85 -4.33
N THR A 20 -16.88 0.34 -5.11
CA THR A 20 -16.46 0.91 -6.38
C THR A 20 -16.44 -0.16 -7.46
N THR A 21 -16.39 0.24 -8.72
CA THR A 21 -16.33 -0.67 -9.86
C THR A 21 -14.90 -0.76 -10.36
N VAL A 22 -14.42 -1.99 -10.58
CA VAL A 22 -13.09 -2.21 -11.17
C VAL A 22 -13.06 -1.66 -12.60
N PRO A 23 -12.14 -0.73 -12.95
CA PRO A 23 -12.11 -0.13 -14.27
C PRO A 23 -11.81 -1.13 -15.40
N ARG A 24 -12.19 -0.77 -16.62
CA ARG A 24 -11.91 -1.60 -17.81
C ARG A 24 -10.40 -1.85 -17.96
N GLY A 25 -10.03 -3.12 -18.14
CA GLY A 25 -8.64 -3.54 -18.32
C GLY A 25 -7.82 -3.60 -17.04
N ILE A 26 -8.42 -3.38 -15.87
CA ILE A 26 -7.78 -3.58 -14.57
C ILE A 26 -8.38 -4.82 -13.92
N CYS A 27 -7.54 -5.63 -13.27
CA CYS A 27 -8.01 -6.62 -12.29
C CYS A 27 -7.41 -6.31 -10.92
N VAL A 28 -8.07 -6.75 -9.85
CA VAL A 28 -7.58 -6.56 -8.48
C VAL A 28 -7.45 -7.90 -7.78
N THR A 29 -6.24 -8.21 -7.32
CA THR A 29 -5.87 -9.48 -6.69
C THR A 29 -5.73 -9.33 -5.18
N PHE A 30 -6.31 -10.26 -4.43
CA PHE A 30 -6.27 -10.34 -2.97
C PHE A 30 -5.76 -11.70 -2.50
N TYR A 31 -4.77 -11.68 -1.60
CA TYR A 31 -4.20 -12.89 -1.00
C TYR A 31 -4.81 -13.24 0.36
N THR A 32 -5.76 -12.47 0.87
CA THR A 32 -6.48 -12.76 2.12
C THR A 32 -7.97 -12.44 1.97
N GLU A 33 -8.83 -13.17 2.68
CA GLU A 33 -10.27 -12.91 2.68
C GLU A 33 -10.57 -11.55 3.32
N SER A 34 -11.12 -10.63 2.51
CA SER A 34 -11.53 -9.30 2.96
C SER A 34 -10.46 -8.52 3.73
N MET A 35 -9.17 -8.74 3.42
CA MET A 35 -8.01 -8.09 4.07
C MET A 35 -7.90 -8.33 5.59
N LYS A 36 -8.64 -9.27 6.17
CA LYS A 36 -8.80 -9.30 7.63
C LYS A 36 -7.50 -9.54 8.38
N ASN A 37 -6.52 -10.24 7.78
CA ASN A 37 -5.34 -10.76 8.48
C ASN A 37 -4.07 -10.87 7.59
N MET A 38 -3.74 -9.90 6.73
CA MET A 38 -2.43 -9.96 6.05
C MET A 38 -1.33 -9.51 7.02
N PHE A 39 -0.39 -10.40 7.34
CA PHE A 39 0.80 -10.03 8.10
C PHE A 39 1.77 -9.22 7.23
N THR A 40 2.55 -8.35 7.86
CA THR A 40 3.60 -7.58 7.18
C THR A 40 4.62 -8.49 6.48
N SER A 41 4.91 -9.67 7.04
CA SER A 41 5.74 -10.70 6.40
C SER A 41 5.17 -11.16 5.08
N ASP A 42 3.87 -11.46 5.03
CA ASP A 42 3.20 -11.96 3.83
C ASP A 42 3.16 -10.86 2.76
N MET A 43 2.91 -9.61 3.15
CA MET A 43 3.04 -8.45 2.25
C MET A 43 4.43 -8.41 1.61
N PHE A 44 5.49 -8.53 2.41
CA PHE A 44 6.86 -8.54 1.88
C PHE A 44 7.12 -9.70 0.94
N GLU A 45 6.67 -10.90 1.28
CA GLU A 45 6.83 -12.09 0.44
C GLU A 45 6.06 -11.95 -0.88
N ILE A 46 4.85 -11.36 -0.89
CA ILE A 46 4.06 -11.13 -2.10
C ILE A 46 4.79 -10.14 -3.02
N ILE A 47 5.29 -9.04 -2.44
CA ILE A 47 6.06 -8.02 -3.16
C ILE A 47 7.37 -8.61 -3.71
N ALA A 48 8.03 -9.48 -2.94
CA ALA A 48 9.26 -10.18 -3.35
C ALA A 48 9.00 -11.26 -4.41
N GLY A 49 7.76 -11.77 -4.51
CA GLY A 49 7.41 -12.90 -5.36
C GLY A 49 7.79 -14.25 -4.77
N THR A 50 7.96 -14.32 -3.45
CA THR A 50 8.32 -15.54 -2.70
C THR A 50 7.16 -16.09 -1.86
N TYR A 51 6.01 -15.42 -1.86
CA TYR A 51 4.83 -15.86 -1.14
C TYR A 51 4.23 -17.11 -1.78
N ASN A 52 4.07 -18.16 -0.99
CA ASN A 52 3.56 -19.46 -1.46
C ASN A 52 2.07 -19.67 -1.15
N GLY A 53 1.41 -18.68 -0.55
CA GLY A 53 -0.03 -18.75 -0.30
C GLY A 53 -0.85 -18.50 -1.56
N GLU A 54 -2.05 -19.07 -1.60
CA GLU A 54 -2.97 -18.93 -2.72
C GLU A 54 -3.63 -17.55 -2.78
N VAL A 55 -3.91 -17.10 -4.00
CA VAL A 55 -4.82 -15.99 -4.24
C VAL A 55 -6.20 -16.38 -3.73
N LYS A 56 -6.81 -15.52 -2.91
CA LYS A 56 -8.14 -15.75 -2.34
C LYS A 56 -9.25 -15.19 -3.21
N GLN A 57 -9.04 -14.00 -3.77
CA GLN A 57 -10.04 -13.32 -4.59
C GLN A 57 -9.37 -12.54 -5.72
N ILE A 58 -9.98 -12.59 -6.90
CA ILE A 58 -9.64 -11.74 -8.05
C ILE A 58 -10.92 -11.05 -8.47
N TYR A 59 -10.88 -9.73 -8.58
CA TYR A 59 -11.97 -8.92 -9.11
C TYR A 59 -11.63 -8.48 -10.53
N GLU A 60 -12.43 -8.94 -11.48
CA GLU A 60 -12.28 -8.66 -12.91
C GLU A 60 -12.86 -7.28 -13.30
N PRO A 61 -12.49 -6.72 -14.46
CA PRO A 61 -13.09 -5.49 -14.98
C PRO A 61 -14.62 -5.49 -14.92
N GLY A 62 -15.20 -4.41 -14.42
CA GLY A 62 -16.65 -4.25 -14.26
C GLY A 62 -17.23 -4.85 -12.96
N SER A 63 -16.44 -5.63 -12.21
CA SER A 63 -16.88 -6.16 -10.91
C SER A 63 -17.05 -5.06 -9.88
N GLN A 64 -18.01 -5.23 -8.95
CA GLN A 64 -18.06 -4.42 -7.75
C GLN A 64 -17.10 -4.96 -6.68
N ILE A 65 -16.35 -4.04 -6.08
CA ILE A 65 -15.37 -4.31 -5.03
C ILE A 65 -15.54 -3.28 -3.91
N PRO A 66 -15.34 -3.64 -2.62
CA PRO A 66 -15.29 -2.64 -1.57
C PRO A 66 -14.28 -1.52 -1.90
N ASN A 67 -14.66 -0.27 -1.66
CA ASN A 67 -13.79 0.87 -1.92
C ASN A 67 -12.85 1.11 -0.73
N TYR A 68 -11.83 0.28 -0.61
CA TYR A 68 -10.90 0.30 0.52
C TYR A 68 -10.14 1.64 0.64
N THR A 69 -9.88 2.08 1.87
CA THR A 69 -8.94 3.18 2.14
C THR A 69 -7.55 2.61 2.40
N MET A 70 -6.56 3.18 1.72
CA MET A 70 -5.15 3.03 2.02
C MET A 70 -4.67 4.19 2.89
N TYR A 71 -3.99 3.85 3.99
CA TYR A 71 -3.35 4.75 4.94
C TYR A 71 -1.83 4.71 4.71
N PRO A 72 -1.11 5.75 5.15
CA PRO A 72 0.31 5.82 4.92
C PRO A 72 1.06 4.85 5.83
N ASP A 73 2.09 4.21 5.28
CA ASP A 73 2.95 3.27 5.99
C ASP A 73 4.42 3.63 5.75
N THR A 74 4.90 4.62 6.50
CA THR A 74 6.27 5.11 6.39
C THR A 74 7.30 4.14 6.98
N LEU A 75 6.87 3.22 7.85
CA LEU A 75 7.75 2.24 8.48
C LEU A 75 8.18 1.16 7.49
N ASN A 76 7.25 0.62 6.71
CA ASN A 76 7.53 -0.46 5.79
C ASN A 76 7.93 0.02 4.39
N GLU A 77 7.74 1.30 4.07
CA GLU A 77 8.06 1.89 2.76
C GLU A 77 9.49 1.55 2.28
N PRO A 78 10.57 1.76 3.07
CA PRO A 78 11.93 1.50 2.59
C PRO A 78 12.13 0.03 2.20
N LYS A 79 11.52 -0.89 2.96
CA LYS A 79 11.61 -2.32 2.69
C LYS A 79 10.84 -2.70 1.43
N CYS A 80 9.61 -2.21 1.27
CA CYS A 80 8.82 -2.44 0.06
C CYS A 80 9.55 -1.96 -1.20
N ARG A 81 10.18 -0.78 -1.15
CA ARG A 81 11.01 -0.26 -2.26
C ARG A 81 12.21 -1.14 -2.55
N GLN A 82 12.92 -1.60 -1.52
CA GLN A 82 14.05 -2.51 -1.68
C GLN A 82 13.62 -3.80 -2.38
N LEU A 83 12.49 -4.38 -1.98
CA LEU A 83 11.97 -5.63 -2.55
C LEU A 83 11.55 -5.49 -4.01
N ILE A 84 10.88 -4.39 -4.37
CA ILE A 84 10.51 -4.11 -5.76
C ILE A 84 11.75 -3.94 -6.64
N LYS A 85 12.76 -3.24 -6.13
CA LYS A 85 14.04 -3.11 -6.84
C LYS A 85 14.73 -4.47 -7.00
N ALA A 86 14.74 -5.29 -5.95
CA ALA A 86 15.35 -6.62 -5.95
C ALA A 86 14.63 -7.61 -6.89
N ARG A 87 13.31 -7.46 -7.06
CA ARG A 87 12.51 -8.25 -8.01
C ARG A 87 13.00 -8.08 -9.46
N ASN A 88 13.59 -6.93 -9.78
CA ASN A 88 14.16 -6.61 -11.09
C ASN A 88 13.21 -6.87 -12.27
N ASP A 89 11.90 -6.78 -12.03
CA ASP A 89 10.86 -6.94 -13.03
C ASP A 89 10.36 -5.55 -13.47
N LYS A 90 10.61 -5.21 -14.73
CA LYS A 90 10.24 -3.92 -15.32
C LYS A 90 8.72 -3.73 -15.46
N ASN A 91 7.95 -4.81 -15.39
CA ASN A 91 6.50 -4.78 -15.43
C ASN A 91 5.86 -4.63 -14.04
N CYS A 92 6.66 -4.60 -12.98
CA CYS A 92 6.20 -4.44 -11.61
C CYS A 92 6.40 -3.00 -11.09
N GLY A 93 5.43 -2.51 -10.33
CA GLY A 93 5.46 -1.20 -9.68
C GLY A 93 4.97 -1.27 -8.23
N LEU A 94 5.33 -0.25 -7.46
CA LEU A 94 4.86 -0.04 -6.09
C LEU A 94 4.05 1.25 -6.05
N LEU A 95 2.90 1.20 -5.39
CA LEU A 95 2.11 2.37 -5.06
C LEU A 95 1.85 2.37 -3.55
N MET A 96 2.31 3.42 -2.88
CA MET A 96 2.08 3.64 -1.45
C MET A 96 1.56 5.05 -1.24
N VAL A 97 0.65 5.20 -0.28
CA VAL A 97 0.25 6.52 0.20
C VAL A 97 1.29 6.97 1.23
N ILE A 98 1.73 8.22 1.15
CA ILE A 98 2.77 8.77 2.02
C ILE A 98 2.34 10.13 2.60
N GLY A 99 3.14 10.70 3.50
CA GLY A 99 2.96 12.08 3.95
C GLY A 99 1.69 12.33 4.77
N GLY A 100 1.21 11.33 5.51
CA GLY A 100 0.02 11.46 6.37
C GLY A 100 -1.31 11.48 5.62
N GLN A 101 -1.31 11.32 4.30
CA GLN A 101 -2.54 11.28 3.51
C GLN A 101 -3.16 9.89 3.46
N THR A 102 -4.43 9.82 3.07
CA THR A 102 -5.13 8.56 2.78
C THR A 102 -5.70 8.63 1.37
N SER A 103 -5.87 7.47 0.73
CA SER A 103 -6.47 7.39 -0.60
C SER A 103 -7.37 6.18 -0.73
N THR A 104 -8.45 6.30 -1.50
CA THR A 104 -9.37 5.18 -1.73
C THR A 104 -8.90 4.32 -2.90
N LEU A 105 -9.27 3.04 -2.91
CA LEU A 105 -8.95 2.12 -3.99
C LEU A 105 -9.45 2.64 -5.34
N GLN A 106 -10.62 3.27 -5.37
CA GLN A 106 -11.13 3.96 -6.55
C GLN A 106 -10.16 5.03 -7.09
N LYS A 107 -9.64 5.91 -6.23
CA LYS A 107 -8.67 6.95 -6.61
C LYS A 107 -7.34 6.34 -7.03
N LEU A 108 -6.89 5.30 -6.35
CA LEU A 108 -5.66 4.60 -6.69
C LEU A 108 -5.77 3.88 -8.04
N MET A 109 -6.91 3.28 -8.37
CA MET A 109 -7.13 2.63 -9.67
C MET A 109 -7.28 3.65 -10.81
N SER A 110 -7.82 4.84 -10.57
CA SER A 110 -8.06 5.82 -11.64
C SER A 110 -6.77 6.36 -12.28
N ILE A 111 -5.66 6.34 -11.55
CA ILE A 111 -4.35 6.78 -12.04
C ILE A 111 -3.59 5.67 -12.78
N LEU A 112 -4.06 4.42 -12.74
CA LEU A 112 -3.40 3.29 -13.37
C LEU A 112 -3.77 3.16 -14.84
N ALA A 113 -2.85 2.58 -15.61
CA ALA A 113 -3.08 2.29 -17.03
C ALA A 113 -3.93 1.02 -17.20
N PRO A 114 -4.76 0.92 -18.25
CA PRO A 114 -5.35 -0.35 -18.65
C PRO A 114 -4.29 -1.44 -18.87
N GLY A 115 -4.63 -2.68 -18.60
CA GLY A 115 -3.69 -3.81 -18.61
C GLY A 115 -2.88 -3.94 -17.31
N THR A 116 -3.36 -3.37 -16.20
CA THR A 116 -2.72 -3.45 -14.88
C THR A 116 -3.45 -4.46 -13.98
N ASN A 117 -2.70 -5.42 -13.43
CA ASN A 117 -3.10 -6.20 -12.28
C ASN A 117 -2.71 -5.46 -11.00
N VAL A 118 -3.70 -5.04 -10.22
CA VAL A 118 -3.51 -4.38 -8.94
C VAL A 118 -3.47 -5.44 -7.87
N VAL A 119 -2.33 -5.61 -7.21
CA VAL A 119 -2.21 -6.52 -6.08
C VAL A 119 -2.39 -5.73 -4.80
N TRP A 120 -3.45 -6.01 -4.07
CA TRP A 120 -3.65 -5.40 -2.76
C TRP A 120 -2.81 -6.12 -1.70
N CYS A 121 -1.80 -5.43 -1.18
CA CYS A 121 -0.91 -5.89 -0.13
C CYS A 121 -0.95 -4.97 1.10
N ALA A 122 -2.13 -4.49 1.51
CA ALA A 122 -2.24 -3.73 2.75
C ALA A 122 -2.69 -4.62 3.91
N CYS A 123 -2.01 -4.48 5.05
CA CYS A 123 -2.43 -5.09 6.31
C CYS A 123 -3.63 -4.34 6.89
N ARG A 124 -4.48 -5.01 7.68
CA ARG A 124 -5.61 -4.33 8.32
C ARG A 124 -5.08 -3.30 9.31
N TYR A 125 -5.46 -2.04 9.14
CA TYR A 125 -5.25 -1.03 10.16
C TYR A 125 -6.22 -1.30 11.32
N THR A 126 -5.73 -2.00 12.35
CA THR A 126 -6.43 -2.13 13.61
C THR A 126 -5.83 -1.10 14.55
N GLU A 127 -6.57 -0.04 14.86
CA GLU A 127 -6.23 0.91 15.93
C GLU A 127 -6.37 0.21 17.30
N LEU A 128 -5.63 -0.87 17.52
CA LEU A 128 -5.62 -1.56 18.80
C LEU A 128 -4.99 -0.62 19.81
N LYS A 129 -5.86 0.02 20.60
CA LYS A 129 -5.46 0.76 21.79
C LYS A 129 -4.86 -0.24 22.78
N ASP A 130 -3.80 0.18 23.46
CA ASP A 130 -3.29 -0.58 24.59
C ASP A 130 -4.40 -0.67 25.65
N VAL A 131 -4.86 -1.89 25.93
CA VAL A 131 -5.93 -2.16 26.89
C VAL A 131 -5.38 -2.54 28.27
N GLY A 132 -4.05 -2.49 28.46
CA GLY A 132 -3.42 -2.67 29.76
C GLY A 132 -3.59 -4.08 30.36
N GLY A 133 -3.96 -5.08 29.57
CA GLY A 133 -4.33 -6.42 30.08
C GLY A 133 -3.24 -7.11 30.92
N LYS A 134 -1.97 -6.70 30.76
CA LYS A 134 -0.84 -7.18 31.55
C LYS A 134 -1.01 -6.93 33.05
N SER A 135 -1.52 -5.76 33.43
CA SER A 135 -1.62 -5.37 34.84
C SER A 135 -2.68 -6.18 35.60
N ILE A 136 -3.57 -6.85 34.88
CA ILE A 136 -4.65 -7.68 35.43
C ILE A 136 -4.55 -9.15 35.02
N GLY A 137 -3.40 -9.57 34.44
CA GLY A 137 -3.14 -10.98 34.10
C GLY A 137 -3.95 -11.53 32.93
N VAL A 138 -4.52 -10.68 32.07
CA VAL A 138 -5.27 -11.11 30.88
C VAL A 138 -4.41 -10.94 29.63
N ASN A 139 -4.62 -11.84 28.66
CA ASN A 139 -3.93 -11.83 27.37
C ASN A 139 -4.55 -10.77 26.44
N GLY A 140 -4.57 -9.51 26.88
CA GLY A 140 -4.96 -8.36 26.08
C GLY A 140 -3.85 -7.95 25.11
N ALA A 141 -4.20 -7.29 24.00
CA ALA A 141 -3.22 -6.72 23.08
C ALA A 141 -2.30 -5.77 23.86
N GLN A 142 -1.01 -6.10 23.90
CA GLN A 142 0.03 -5.34 24.56
C GLN A 142 1.03 -4.89 23.50
N GLY A 143 1.15 -3.58 23.33
CA GLY A 143 2.10 -3.01 22.41
C GLY A 143 1.96 -1.51 22.39
N THR A 144 2.95 -0.82 22.95
CA THR A 144 3.39 0.43 22.32
C THR A 144 3.89 0.04 20.94
N TRP A 145 3.07 0.25 19.91
CA TRP A 145 3.52 0.20 18.52
C TRP A 145 4.36 1.45 18.21
N GLY A 146 5.40 1.66 19.03
CA GLY A 146 6.36 2.76 18.93
C GLY A 146 7.41 2.41 17.89
N ASN A 147 7.67 3.37 17.01
CA ASN A 147 8.69 3.35 15.97
C ASN A 147 10.04 2.90 16.54
N ARG A 148 10.46 1.66 16.30
CA ARG A 148 11.86 1.30 16.52
C ARG A 148 12.71 2.11 15.55
N ASP A 149 13.76 2.74 16.05
CA ASP A 149 14.76 3.34 15.16
C ASP A 149 15.47 2.24 14.34
N ALA A 150 16.27 2.65 13.36
CA ALA A 150 17.03 1.73 12.50
C ALA A 150 18.05 0.84 13.27
N GLN A 151 18.22 1.03 14.57
CA GLN A 151 19.08 0.24 15.45
C GLN A 151 18.30 -0.59 16.48
N GLY A 152 16.96 -0.60 16.41
CA GLY A 152 16.10 -1.43 17.24
C GLY A 152 15.87 -0.90 18.66
N LYS A 153 16.26 0.35 18.98
CA LYS A 153 15.98 0.95 20.29
C LYS A 153 14.58 1.56 20.32
N MET A 154 13.91 1.42 21.47
CA MET A 154 12.64 2.08 21.76
C MET A 154 12.90 3.56 22.07
N ASN A 155 12.33 4.46 21.29
CA ASN A 155 12.27 5.89 21.59
C ASN A 155 11.07 6.14 22.52
N ASN A 156 11.35 6.32 23.80
CA ASN A 156 10.35 6.53 24.84
C ASN A 156 9.98 8.01 25.05
N SER A 157 10.19 8.87 24.07
CA SER A 157 9.91 10.30 24.15
C SER A 157 9.03 10.73 22.98
N GLY A 158 7.82 11.18 23.29
CA GLY A 158 6.81 11.67 22.35
C GLY A 158 7.16 13.00 21.69
N ASP A 159 8.34 13.12 21.10
CA ASP A 159 8.80 14.32 20.41
C ASP A 159 9.08 14.02 18.94
N TYR A 160 8.10 14.31 18.08
CA TYR A 160 8.28 14.32 16.63
C TYR A 160 9.06 15.59 16.22
N TYR A 161 10.36 15.46 15.97
CA TYR A 161 11.12 16.51 15.30
C TYR A 161 11.02 16.39 13.79
N PHE A 162 10.37 17.37 13.19
CA PHE A 162 10.41 17.70 11.77
C PHE A 162 11.83 18.18 11.43
N ASN A 163 12.55 17.45 10.56
CA ASN A 163 13.82 17.93 10.00
C ASN A 163 13.57 18.38 8.54
N PRO A 164 13.49 19.69 8.25
CA PRO A 164 13.20 20.21 6.91
C PRO A 164 14.43 20.19 5.96
N GLY A 165 15.56 19.60 6.37
CA GLY A 165 16.83 19.71 5.65
C GLY A 165 17.41 18.39 5.15
N ALA A 166 16.71 17.65 4.29
CA ALA A 166 17.35 16.64 3.44
C ALA A 166 16.55 16.46 2.15
N ALA A 167 17.03 17.13 1.10
CA ALA A 167 16.46 17.11 -0.23
C ALA A 167 16.45 15.70 -0.85
N ASN A 168 15.32 15.32 -1.42
CA ASN A 168 15.32 14.73 -2.76
C ASN A 168 14.06 15.16 -3.50
N ARG A 169 14.27 15.83 -4.64
CA ARG A 169 13.21 16.34 -5.52
C ARG A 169 12.38 15.15 -6.02
N GLN A 170 11.24 14.92 -5.38
CA GLN A 170 10.17 14.06 -5.86
C GLN A 170 9.02 14.98 -6.30
N LEU A 171 8.55 14.82 -7.54
CA LEU A 171 7.45 15.59 -8.09
C LEU A 171 6.20 15.32 -7.24
N HIS A 172 5.93 16.23 -6.29
CA HIS A 172 4.72 16.23 -5.49
C HIS A 172 3.60 16.85 -6.31
N GLN A 173 2.76 15.99 -6.88
CA GLN A 173 1.36 16.30 -7.05
C GLN A 173 0.58 15.22 -6.27
N ASP A 174 -0.18 15.67 -5.28
CA ASP A 174 -1.22 14.90 -4.58
C ASP A 174 -0.83 13.82 -3.55
N GLY A 175 0.36 13.90 -2.92
CA GLY A 175 0.68 13.10 -1.73
C GLY A 175 0.86 11.58 -1.97
N VAL A 176 1.00 11.17 -3.22
CA VAL A 176 1.30 9.79 -3.63
C VAL A 176 2.74 9.71 -4.10
N SER A 177 3.52 8.76 -3.58
CA SER A 177 4.86 8.49 -4.12
C SER A 177 4.79 7.43 -5.21
N LEU A 178 4.98 7.87 -6.45
CA LEU A 178 5.13 7.01 -7.61
C LEU A 178 6.61 6.70 -7.82
N ASN A 179 6.93 5.44 -8.13
CA ASN A 179 8.28 5.05 -8.57
C ASN A 179 8.45 5.34 -10.08
N SER A 180 9.69 5.60 -10.53
CA SER A 180 10.05 5.92 -11.92
C SER A 180 9.63 4.87 -12.95
N THR A 181 9.35 3.63 -12.53
CA THR A 181 8.80 2.59 -13.40
C THR A 181 7.34 2.87 -13.81
N ILE A 182 6.56 3.58 -12.98
CA ILE A 182 5.17 3.99 -13.29
C ILE A 182 5.16 5.29 -14.12
N GLU A 183 6.18 6.14 -14.00
CA GLU A 183 6.35 7.26 -14.96
C GLU A 183 6.44 6.76 -16.40
N TYR A 184 7.03 5.57 -16.63
CA TYR A 184 7.03 4.94 -17.96
C TYR A 184 5.65 4.45 -18.40
N ALA A 185 4.82 3.92 -17.49
CA ALA A 185 3.43 3.56 -17.80
C ALA A 185 2.56 4.80 -18.11
N MET A 186 2.82 5.92 -17.43
CA MET A 186 2.20 7.22 -17.75
C MET A 186 2.74 7.83 -19.06
N ALA A 187 4.03 7.70 -19.35
CA ALA A 187 4.63 8.11 -20.63
C ALA A 187 4.09 7.28 -21.80
N SER A 188 3.91 5.97 -21.59
CA SER A 188 3.25 5.07 -22.56
C SER A 188 1.79 5.49 -22.81
N ARG A 189 1.11 6.00 -21.77
CA ARG A 189 -0.25 6.56 -21.87
C ARG A 189 -0.28 7.89 -22.62
N ARG A 190 0.67 8.81 -22.40
CA ARG A 190 0.79 10.06 -23.19
C ARG A 190 1.02 9.78 -24.66
N LYS A 191 1.91 8.84 -24.96
CA LYS A 191 2.21 8.41 -26.33
C LYS A 191 1.03 7.71 -27.01
N ALA A 192 0.30 6.86 -26.28
CA ALA A 192 -0.92 6.21 -26.79
C ALA A 192 -2.12 7.18 -26.93
N MET A 193 -2.12 8.30 -26.22
CA MET A 193 -3.14 9.35 -26.28
C MET A 193 -2.73 10.55 -27.15
N GLY A 194 -1.58 10.50 -27.84
CA GLY A 194 -1.14 11.55 -28.77
C GLY A 194 -0.72 12.87 -28.13
N TYR A 195 -0.28 12.87 -26.87
CA TYR A 195 0.05 14.07 -26.09
C TYR A 195 1.54 14.49 -26.13
N ASP A 196 2.39 13.79 -26.89
CA ASP A 196 3.80 14.16 -27.04
C ASP A 196 4.04 14.66 -28.48
N ASN A 197 4.30 15.97 -28.63
CA ASN A 197 4.93 16.59 -29.80
C ASN A 197 6.45 16.55 -29.64
#